data_AF-A0A916NNS1-F1
#
_entry.id   AF-A0A916NNS1-F1
#
_cell.length_a   1.000
_cell.length_b   1.000
_cell.length_c   1.000
_cell.angle_alpha   90.00
_cell.angle_beta   90.00
_cell.angle_gamma   90.00
#
_symmetry.space_group_name_H-M   'P 1'
#
loop_
_entity.id
_entity.type
_entity.pdbx_description
1 polymer ?
#
loop_
_entity_poly.entity_id
_entity_poly.type
_entity_poly.pdbx_seq_one_letter_code
_entity_poly.pdbx_strand_id
1 'polypeptide(L)'
;MPTARELEIDVVAFGTAHGLLGGTFSKDKVDHGNAHIPLIGARKVNQLRESIKSLEVHLNENDVKRIEKAIPEAEISEGSFPQMKFKNGVVIRP
;
A
#
# COMPACT_ATOMS: atom_id res chain seq x y z
N MET A 1 -6.76 1.49 -7.93
CA MET A 1 -6.27 2.35 -9.04
C MET A 1 -6.88 1.94 -10.38
N PRO A 2 -8.07 2.45 -10.77
CA PRO A 2 -8.71 2.13 -12.07
C PRO A 2 -7.84 2.56 -13.25
N THR A 3 -7.44 3.82 -13.21
CA THR A 3 -6.81 4.53 -14.32
C THR A 3 -5.45 3.94 -14.66
N ALA A 4 -4.64 3.57 -13.66
CA ALA A 4 -3.35 2.91 -13.91
C ALA A 4 -3.52 1.57 -14.65
N ARG A 5 -4.54 0.79 -14.28
CA ARG A 5 -4.86 -0.49 -14.95
C ARG A 5 -5.35 -0.29 -16.38
N GLU A 6 -6.23 0.69 -16.59
CA GLU A 6 -6.74 1.04 -17.94
C GLU A 6 -5.64 1.55 -18.88
N LEU A 7 -4.60 2.17 -18.32
CA LEU A 7 -3.44 2.68 -19.06
C LEU A 7 -2.28 1.68 -19.13
N GLU A 8 -2.43 0.46 -18.62
CA GLU A 8 -1.36 -0.56 -18.55
C GLU A 8 -0.08 -0.05 -17.87
N ILE A 9 -0.24 0.78 -16.83
CA ILE A 9 0.86 1.31 -16.02
C ILE A 9 1.01 0.44 -14.77
N ASP A 10 2.18 -0.16 -14.61
CA ASP A 10 2.54 -0.89 -13.40
C ASP A 10 2.66 0.05 -12.19
N VAL A 11 2.16 -0.40 -11.04
CA VAL A 11 2.20 0.37 -9.79
C VAL A 11 3.18 -0.28 -8.82
N VAL A 12 4.25 0.46 -8.47
CA VAL A 12 5.18 0.08 -7.40
C VAL A 12 4.72 0.69 -6.08
N ALA A 13 4.52 -0.16 -5.09
CA ALA A 13 3.99 0.20 -3.78
C ALA A 13 5.12 0.26 -2.74
N PHE A 14 5.29 1.41 -2.07
CA PHE A 14 6.33 1.62 -1.05
C PHE A 14 5.76 2.34 0.17
N GLY A 15 6.29 2.03 1.35
CA GLY A 15 5.82 2.59 2.62
C GLY A 15 5.92 1.61 3.78
N THR A 16 5.44 2.00 4.95
CA THR A 16 5.24 1.06 6.05
C THR A 16 4.01 0.20 5.75
N ALA A 17 3.98 -1.05 6.22
CA ALA A 17 2.86 -1.96 6.00
C ALA A 17 1.51 -1.36 6.45
N HIS A 18 1.55 -0.50 7.46
CA HIS A 18 0.38 0.24 7.96
C HIS A 18 -0.16 1.24 6.92
N GLY A 19 0.68 1.97 6.18
CA GLY A 19 0.24 2.83 5.07
C GLY A 19 -0.17 2.08 3.80
N LEU A 20 0.30 0.83 3.64
CA LEU A 20 -0.07 -0.04 2.52
C LEU A 20 -1.47 -0.64 2.70
N LEU A 21 -1.74 -1.12 3.91
CA LEU A 21 -3.01 -1.73 4.29
C LEU A 21 -4.04 -0.66 4.69
N GLY A 22 -3.56 0.52 5.09
CA GLY A 22 -4.38 1.63 5.50
C GLY A 22 -4.45 2.75 4.48
N GLY A 23 -5.14 2.55 3.35
CA GLY A 23 -6.06 3.60 2.88
C GLY A 23 -5.70 4.48 1.72
N THR A 24 -4.44 4.54 1.33
CA THR A 24 -4.14 5.01 -0.04
C THR A 24 -4.43 3.92 -1.08
N PHE A 25 -4.60 2.67 -0.64
CA PHE A 25 -5.12 1.54 -1.39
C PHE A 25 -6.64 1.44 -1.18
N SER A 26 -7.41 2.14 -2.02
CA SER A 26 -8.87 2.17 -1.92
C SER A 26 -9.50 0.77 -2.09
N LYS A 27 -10.46 0.52 -1.19
CA LYS A 27 -11.36 -0.62 -0.97
C LYS A 27 -12.04 -1.20 -2.24
N ASP A 28 -12.06 -0.47 -3.34
CA ASP A 28 -12.88 -0.80 -4.51
C ASP A 28 -12.17 -1.63 -5.59
N LYS A 29 -10.89 -1.98 -5.44
CA LYS A 29 -10.10 -2.59 -6.53
C LYS A 29 -9.09 -3.63 -6.06
N VAL A 30 -9.54 -4.57 -5.25
CA VAL A 30 -8.75 -5.77 -5.01
C VAL A 30 -8.99 -6.77 -6.14
N ASP A 31 -8.25 -6.59 -7.24
CA ASP A 31 -7.95 -7.66 -8.16
C ASP A 31 -6.67 -8.33 -7.63
N HIS A 32 -6.86 -9.49 -6.99
CA HIS A 32 -5.85 -10.18 -6.19
C HIS A 32 -4.75 -10.77 -7.09
N GLY A 33 -3.77 -9.98 -7.53
CA GLY A 33 -2.53 -10.57 -8.03
C GLY A 33 -1.62 -9.66 -8.86
N ASN A 34 -2.19 -8.82 -9.73
CA ASN A 34 -1.39 -8.19 -10.78
C ASN A 34 -1.28 -6.67 -10.73
N ALA A 35 -2.01 -5.99 -9.84
CA ALA A 35 -2.03 -4.53 -9.87
C ALA A 35 -0.84 -3.87 -9.15
N HIS A 36 -0.10 -4.60 -8.30
CA HIS A 36 0.81 -4.00 -7.33
C HIS A 36 2.10 -4.79 -7.16
N ILE A 37 3.23 -4.12 -7.34
CA ILE A 37 4.57 -4.67 -7.08
C ILE A 37 5.10 -4.03 -5.78
N PRO A 38 5.23 -4.77 -4.67
CA PRO A 38 5.75 -4.19 -3.43
C PRO A 38 7.26 -3.97 -3.50
N LEU A 39 7.72 -2.79 -3.09
CA LEU A 39 9.14 -2.49 -2.86
C LEU A 39 9.45 -2.53 -1.36
N ILE A 40 10.09 -3.61 -0.92
CA ILE A 40 10.41 -3.82 0.50
C ILE A 40 11.87 -3.44 0.79
N GLY A 41 12.06 -2.42 1.62
CA GLY A 41 13.37 -2.05 2.15
C GLY A 41 13.72 -2.84 3.40
N ALA A 42 14.88 -3.50 3.43
CA ALA A 42 15.39 -4.21 4.61
C ALA A 42 16.86 -3.86 4.86
N ARG A 43 17.21 -3.50 6.11
CA ARG A 43 18.59 -3.22 6.52
C ARG A 43 19.35 -4.49 6.98
N LYS A 44 18.62 -5.57 7.24
CA LYS A 44 19.17 -6.84 7.73
C LYS A 44 18.73 -7.98 6.82
N VAL A 45 19.65 -8.90 6.52
CA VAL A 45 19.36 -10.07 5.67
C VAL A 45 18.20 -10.90 6.21
N ASN A 46 18.12 -11.10 7.53
CA ASN A 46 17.02 -11.86 8.13
C ASN A 46 15.65 -11.21 7.86
N GLN A 47 15.56 -9.87 7.88
CA GLN A 47 14.31 -9.17 7.57
C GLN A 47 13.91 -9.37 6.10
N LEU A 48 14.87 -9.27 5.17
CA LEU A 48 14.61 -9.55 3.76
C LEU A 48 14.13 -11.00 3.56
N ARG A 49 14.74 -11.96 4.25
CA ARG A 49 14.33 -13.38 4.20
C ARG A 49 12.91 -13.58 4.71
N GLU A 50 12.52 -12.92 5.79
CA GLU A 50 11.13 -12.97 6.27
C GLU A 50 10.16 -12.35 5.25
N SER A 51 10.51 -11.22 4.62
CA SER A 51 9.67 -10.60 3.59
C SER A 51 9.48 -11.49 2.36
N ILE A 52 10.51 -12.21 1.92
CA ILE A 52 10.42 -13.12 0.77
C ILE A 52 9.42 -14.26 1.03
N LYS A 53 9.30 -14.76 2.27
CA LYS A 53 8.33 -15.82 2.61
C LYS A 53 6.87 -15.41 2.34
N SER A 54 6.56 -14.11 2.24
CA SER A 54 5.20 -13.66 1.90
C SER A 54 4.72 -14.18 0.54
N LEU A 55 5.65 -14.50 -0.38
CA LEU A 55 5.33 -15.10 -1.69
C LEU A 55 4.67 -16.49 -1.58
N GLU A 56 4.84 -17.18 -0.45
CA GLU A 56 4.27 -18.50 -0.19
C GLU A 56 2.88 -18.43 0.49
N VAL A 57 2.45 -17.23 0.90
CA VAL A 57 1.18 -17.02 1.60
C VAL A 57 0.03 -16.97 0.60
N HIS A 58 -0.93 -17.88 0.78
CA HIS A 58 -2.14 -17.93 -0.03
C HIS A 58 -3.33 -17.51 0.84
N LEU A 59 -3.99 -16.42 0.47
CA LEU A 59 -5.18 -15.91 1.18
C LEU A 59 -6.42 -16.26 0.37
N ASN A 60 -7.45 -16.78 1.04
CA ASN A 60 -8.79 -16.87 0.45
C ASN A 60 -9.58 -15.58 0.73
N GLU A 61 -10.75 -15.44 0.09
CA GLU A 61 -11.59 -14.26 0.23
C GLU A 61 -12.01 -13.96 1.68
N ASN A 62 -12.23 -14.99 2.49
CA ASN A 62 -12.62 -14.82 3.90
C ASN A 62 -11.46 -14.30 4.74
N ASP A 63 -10.23 -14.76 4.47
CA ASP A 63 -9.04 -14.24 5.13
C ASP A 63 -8.81 -12.77 4.79
N VAL A 64 -8.98 -12.39 3.52
CA VAL A 64 -8.86 -10.99 3.10
C VAL A 64 -9.88 -10.11 3.82
N LYS A 65 -11.17 -10.49 3.80
CA LYS A 65 -12.24 -9.74 4.50
C LYS A 65 -11.97 -9.60 6.00
N ARG A 66 -11.38 -10.63 6.62
CA ARG A 66 -11.02 -10.61 8.04
C ARG A 66 -9.86 -9.66 8.32
N ILE A 67 -8.83 -9.65 7.46
CA ILE A 67 -7.68 -8.75 7.57
C ILE A 67 -8.13 -7.29 7.41
N GLU A 68 -8.97 -7.01 6.41
CA GLU A 68 -9.51 -5.66 6.17
C GLU A 68 -10.30 -5.14 7.38
N LYS A 69 -11.12 -5.98 8.00
CA LYS A 69 -11.90 -5.60 9.19
C LYS A 69 -11.02 -5.34 10.43
N ALA A 70 -9.81 -5.90 10.47
CA ALA A 70 -8.92 -5.75 11.61
C ALA A 70 -8.25 -4.36 11.68
N ILE A 71 -8.31 -3.56 10.61
CA ILE A 71 -7.67 -2.25 10.53
C ILE A 71 -8.76 -1.15 10.48
N PRO A 72 -8.84 -0.24 11.46
CA PRO A 72 -9.86 0.81 11.48
C PRO A 72 -9.64 1.86 10.40
N GLU A 73 -10.66 2.22 9.61
CA GLU A 73 -10.56 3.22 8.50
C GLU A 73 -10.00 4.60 8.90
N ALA A 74 -10.01 4.96 10.18
CA ALA A 74 -9.38 6.19 10.66
C ALA A 74 -7.84 6.11 10.65
N GLU A 75 -7.26 4.94 10.95
CA GLU A 75 -5.80 4.69 10.89
C GLU A 75 -5.26 4.64 9.45
N ILE A 76 -6.18 4.65 8.50
CA ILE A 76 -6.01 4.40 7.07
C ILE A 76 -6.02 5.74 6.29
N SER A 77 -6.64 6.80 6.84
CA SER A 77 -6.82 8.07 6.12
C SER A 77 -5.94 9.21 6.67
N GLU A 78 -5.40 9.06 7.87
CA GLU A 78 -4.48 10.05 8.44
C GLU A 78 -3.06 9.85 7.87
N GLY A 79 -2.68 10.78 7.00
CA GLY A 79 -1.50 10.67 6.14
C GLY A 79 -0.22 10.32 6.87
N SER A 80 0.28 9.10 6.63
CA SER A 80 1.68 8.73 6.89
C SER A 80 2.66 9.66 6.17
N PHE A 81 2.19 10.35 5.12
CA PHE A 81 2.91 11.40 4.40
C PHE A 81 2.27 12.77 4.62
N PRO A 82 3.08 13.83 4.84
CA PRO A 82 2.57 15.18 4.95
C PRO A 82 1.91 15.61 3.63
N GLN A 83 0.72 16.23 3.70
CA GLN A 83 0.14 16.92 2.54
C GLN A 83 0.95 18.17 2.21
N MET A 84 1.97 18.00 1.37
CA MET A 84 2.81 19.10 0.93
C MET A 84 2.01 20.01 -0.02
N LYS A 85 1.81 21.26 0.40
CA LYS A 85 1.17 22.27 -0.44
C LYS A 85 2.25 23.06 -1.17
N PHE A 86 2.01 23.38 -2.44
CA PHE A 86 2.93 24.17 -3.26
C PHE A 86 2.19 25.37 -3.84
N LYS A 87 2.85 26.53 -3.85
CA LYS A 87 2.38 27.73 -4.57
C LYS A 87 3.56 28.37 -5.29
N ASN A 88 3.42 28.56 -6.60
CA ASN A 88 4.46 29.14 -7.47
C ASN A 88 5.83 28.45 -7.33
N GLY A 89 5.85 27.11 -7.24
CA GLY A 89 7.07 26.32 -7.10
C GLY A 89 7.68 26.31 -5.69
N VAL A 90 7.07 26.97 -4.71
CA VAL A 90 7.54 27.01 -3.32
C VAL A 90 6.65 26.13 -2.45
N VAL A 91 7.27 25.32 -1.58
CA VAL A 91 6.56 24.57 -0.54
C VAL A 91 5.95 25.57 0.45
N ILE A 92 4.63 25.58 0.54
CA ILE A 92 3.91 26.32 1.57
C ILE A 92 3.54 25.32 2.68
N ARG A 93 4.02 25.58 3.90
CA ARG A 93 3.56 24.81 5.06
C ARG A 93 2.10 25.22 5.35
N PRO A 94 1.24 24.29 5.78
CA PRO A 94 -0.08 24.65 6.26
C PRO A 94 -0.01 25.64 7.42
#